data_AF-A0A8J7RIB7-F1
#
_entry.id   AF-A0A8J7RIB7-F1
#
_cell.length_a   1.000
_cell.length_b   1.000
_cell.length_c   1.000
_cell.angle_alpha   90.00
_cell.angle_beta   90.00
_cell.angle_gamma   90.00
#
_symmetry.space_group_name_H-M   'P 1'
#
loop_
_entity.id
_entity.type
_entity.pdbx_description
1 polymer ?
#
loop_
_entity_poly.entity_id
_entity_poly.type
_entity_poly.pdbx_seq_one_letter_code
_entity_poly.pdbx_strand_id
1 'polypeptide(L)'
;MTDRIIPKRHTSPGRRITAVAPGIVLLLALFWLGHDLNIDERIVLFRYLCMAFAGAMAFITPHLLFPDGDKTLIQQLNLSPRHLLLHHVTKVKALWFFSIAAVFIIAFGDSSQPTGSFHEKTRLLGMGIVALSAVMLYALYCFATIGETSQRWNEGKIGKQVFDSMEKVGKSTPVAAGMYPTFISTILVTFFGMMSVVVSASIPQAQLAVVPFAALAAYSGFRLGREAKRYDRLYYQSDAFYDELFTNPSTGTKESREPAGYDAVYWVPGRWRPAVWSQIIQLDRKRPMGRIIALLSFTYFLLIYLGVPESWHSGWLIFWILSKNMLAWPASQKAMSPPLFHWWMMPPHDWIAARFFLQLRWTFVLLLTTAAAALFSGAVTWTAVGIWIILDVFVSLLSAVVLTRINEYAFKKRYV
;
A
#
# COMPACT_ATOMS: atom_id res chain seq x y z
N MET A 1 9.75 -1.32 31.93
CA MET A 1 10.55 -0.30 31.21
C MET A 1 11.02 -0.87 29.87
N THR A 2 10.13 -1.08 28.90
CA THR A 2 10.50 -1.71 27.62
C THR A 2 9.51 -1.28 26.56
N ASP A 3 9.64 -0.09 25.97
CA ASP A 3 8.72 0.23 24.87
C ASP A 3 9.22 1.06 23.71
N ARG A 4 10.47 1.56 23.70
CA ARG A 4 11.05 2.16 22.48
C ARG A 4 12.56 1.96 22.41
N ILE A 5 13.00 0.73 22.15
CA ILE A 5 14.42 0.44 21.88
C ILE A 5 14.84 1.04 20.53
N ILE A 6 13.90 1.20 19.59
CA ILE A 6 14.14 1.90 18.33
C ILE A 6 13.62 3.34 18.45
N PRO A 7 14.49 4.37 18.36
CA PRO A 7 14.04 5.76 18.34
C PRO A 7 13.08 5.96 17.18
N LYS A 8 11.90 6.55 17.45
CA LYS A 8 10.92 6.84 16.40
C LYS A 8 11.57 7.76 15.37
N ARG A 9 11.84 7.24 14.18
CA ARG A 9 12.19 8.07 13.02
C ARG A 9 11.12 9.14 12.89
N HIS A 10 11.53 10.40 12.69
CA HIS A 10 10.61 11.49 12.33
C HIS A 10 9.98 11.16 10.97
N THR A 11 8.91 10.39 11.00
CA THR A 11 8.08 10.09 9.85
C THR A 11 7.30 11.36 9.55
N SER A 12 7.58 11.97 8.38
CA SER A 12 6.85 13.14 7.94
C SER A 12 5.34 12.86 7.97
N PRO A 13 4.49 13.82 8.41
CA PRO A 13 3.05 13.64 8.49
C PRO A 13 2.44 13.08 7.19
N GLY A 14 2.94 13.54 6.04
CA GLY A 14 2.44 13.05 4.75
C GLY A 14 2.81 11.61 4.42
N ARG A 15 3.89 11.03 4.97
CA ARG A 15 4.19 9.58 4.82
C ARG A 15 3.23 8.72 5.65
N ARG A 16 2.77 9.24 6.80
CA ARG A 16 1.73 8.60 7.62
C ARG A 16 0.38 8.65 6.90
N ILE A 17 0.01 9.80 6.35
CA ILE A 17 -1.24 9.97 5.60
C ILE A 17 -1.28 9.02 4.39
N THR A 18 -0.20 8.92 3.61
CA THR A 18 -0.16 7.99 2.45
C THR A 18 -0.26 6.53 2.84
N ALA A 19 0.23 6.14 4.03
CA ALA A 19 0.17 4.76 4.50
C ALA A 19 -1.22 4.40 5.07
N VAL A 20 -1.95 5.39 5.59
CA VAL A 20 -3.26 5.21 6.25
C VAL A 20 -4.41 5.36 5.26
N ALA A 21 -4.27 6.22 4.23
CA ALA A 21 -5.33 6.52 3.28
C ALA A 21 -5.95 5.27 2.62
N PRO A 22 -5.18 4.31 2.06
CA PRO A 22 -5.76 3.11 1.46
C PRO A 22 -6.60 2.28 2.46
N GLY A 23 -6.18 2.23 3.73
CA GLY A 23 -6.91 1.56 4.79
C GLY A 23 -8.24 2.23 5.07
N ILE A 24 -8.26 3.57 5.23
CA ILE A 24 -9.50 4.33 5.44
C ILE A 24 -10.47 4.14 4.28
N VAL A 25 -9.95 4.19 3.06
CA VAL A 25 -10.74 3.98 1.83
C VAL A 25 -11.41 2.62 1.82
N LEU A 26 -10.65 1.55 2.14
CA LEU A 26 -11.19 0.20 2.25
C LEU A 26 -12.28 0.11 3.32
N LEU A 27 -12.06 0.74 4.49
CA LEU A 27 -13.05 0.75 5.57
C LEU A 27 -14.35 1.44 5.16
N LEU A 28 -14.27 2.57 4.45
CA LEU A 28 -15.44 3.28 3.94
C LEU A 28 -16.18 2.45 2.88
N ALA A 29 -15.45 1.79 1.97
CA ALA A 29 -16.04 0.91 0.98
C ALA A 29 -16.75 -0.29 1.62
N LEU A 30 -16.15 -0.88 2.67
CA LEU A 30 -16.75 -1.99 3.41
C LEU A 30 -17.96 -1.55 4.25
N PHE A 31 -17.91 -0.36 4.83
CA PHE A 31 -19.05 0.20 5.55
C PHE A 31 -20.24 0.40 4.61
N TRP A 32 -19.97 0.89 3.41
CA TRP A 32 -20.99 1.02 2.37
C TRP A 32 -21.54 -0.34 1.92
N LEU A 33 -20.65 -1.25 1.51
CA LEU A 33 -21.03 -2.60 1.08
C LEU A 33 -21.84 -3.34 2.13
N GLY A 34 -21.52 -3.12 3.40
CA GLY A 34 -22.16 -3.75 4.54
C GLY A 34 -23.29 -2.95 5.16
N HIS A 35 -23.78 -1.85 4.59
CA HIS A 35 -24.81 -1.04 5.27
C HIS A 35 -26.16 -1.78 5.38
N ASP A 36 -26.65 -2.34 4.27
CA ASP A 36 -27.97 -2.99 4.19
C ASP A 36 -27.93 -4.52 4.10
N LEU A 37 -26.75 -5.13 4.31
CA LEU A 37 -26.62 -6.58 4.18
C LEU A 37 -27.21 -7.32 5.39
N ASN A 38 -27.93 -8.40 5.10
CA ASN A 38 -28.33 -9.38 6.10
C ASN A 38 -27.12 -10.17 6.63
N ILE A 39 -27.28 -10.87 7.74
CA ILE A 39 -26.15 -11.60 8.37
C ILE A 39 -25.52 -12.64 7.43
N ASP A 40 -26.32 -13.34 6.63
CA ASP A 40 -25.82 -14.35 5.69
C ASP A 40 -25.00 -13.72 4.56
N GLU A 41 -25.43 -12.56 4.05
CA GLU A 41 -24.71 -11.80 3.04
C GLU A 41 -23.42 -11.20 3.60
N ARG A 42 -23.41 -10.78 4.87
CA ARG A 42 -22.19 -10.34 5.57
C ARG A 42 -21.18 -11.47 5.73
N ILE A 43 -21.64 -12.70 5.98
CA ILE A 43 -20.76 -13.89 6.01
C ILE A 43 -20.11 -14.10 4.64
N VAL A 44 -20.87 -13.92 3.55
CA VAL A 44 -20.34 -14.00 2.18
C VAL A 44 -19.32 -12.89 1.91
N LEU A 45 -19.65 -11.63 2.25
CA LEU A 45 -18.74 -10.49 2.11
C LEU A 45 -17.44 -10.70 2.91
N PHE A 46 -17.55 -11.23 4.14
CA PHE A 46 -16.42 -11.60 4.98
C PHE A 46 -15.52 -12.64 4.29
N ARG A 47 -16.09 -13.69 3.69
CA ARG A 47 -15.33 -14.71 2.96
C ARG A 47 -14.56 -14.11 1.78
N TYR A 48 -15.20 -13.22 1.01
CA TYR A 48 -14.53 -12.49 -0.07
C TYR A 48 -13.39 -11.61 0.44
N LEU A 49 -13.61 -10.90 1.56
CA LEU A 49 -12.55 -10.12 2.21
C LEU A 49 -11.37 -11.04 2.60
N CYS A 50 -11.62 -12.19 3.20
CA CYS A 50 -10.56 -13.13 3.59
C CYS A 50 -9.79 -13.67 2.39
N MET A 51 -10.46 -14.00 1.28
CA MET A 51 -9.80 -14.44 0.05
C MET A 51 -8.93 -13.33 -0.55
N ALA A 52 -9.47 -12.11 -0.67
CA ALA A 52 -8.74 -10.96 -1.16
C ALA A 52 -7.54 -10.62 -0.25
N PHE A 53 -7.73 -10.72 1.07
CA PHE A 53 -6.69 -10.49 2.06
C PHE A 53 -5.56 -11.52 1.96
N ALA A 54 -5.87 -12.80 1.75
CA ALA A 54 -4.85 -13.84 1.54
C ALA A 54 -3.95 -13.52 0.34
N GLY A 55 -4.54 -13.15 -0.80
CA GLY A 55 -3.80 -12.70 -1.97
C GLY A 55 -2.99 -11.44 -1.68
N ALA A 56 -3.61 -10.41 -1.10
CA ALA A 56 -2.95 -9.14 -0.80
C ALA A 56 -1.75 -9.33 0.15
N MET A 57 -1.89 -10.15 1.18
CA MET A 57 -0.81 -10.46 2.13
C MET A 57 0.38 -11.15 1.46
N ALA A 58 0.13 -12.03 0.49
CA ALA A 58 1.21 -12.67 -0.27
C ALA A 58 2.10 -11.64 -1.00
N PHE A 59 1.52 -10.54 -1.49
CA PHE A 59 2.28 -9.49 -2.20
C PHE A 59 2.79 -8.37 -1.29
N ILE A 60 2.01 -7.93 -0.31
CA ILE A 60 2.33 -6.78 0.55
C ILE A 60 3.42 -7.13 1.56
N THR A 61 3.39 -8.35 2.12
CA THR A 61 4.31 -8.76 3.19
C THR A 61 5.79 -8.57 2.83
N PRO A 62 6.32 -9.08 1.69
CA PRO A 62 7.73 -8.90 1.37
C PRO A 62 8.11 -7.43 1.22
N HIS A 63 7.26 -6.60 0.60
CA HIS A 63 7.50 -5.16 0.42
C HIS A 63 7.40 -4.34 1.71
N LEU A 64 6.65 -4.83 2.69
CA LEU A 64 6.50 -4.17 3.99
C LEU A 64 7.66 -4.52 4.92
N LEU A 65 8.14 -5.76 4.86
CA LEU A 65 9.19 -6.26 5.73
C LEU A 65 10.59 -5.93 5.18
N PHE A 66 10.78 -6.07 3.87
CA PHE A 66 12.09 -6.09 3.23
C PHE A 66 12.19 -5.21 1.96
N PRO A 67 13.39 -4.69 1.63
CA PRO A 67 14.53 -4.62 2.53
C PRO A 67 14.21 -3.63 3.66
N ASP A 68 14.74 -3.89 4.85
CA ASP A 68 14.45 -3.09 6.01
C ASP A 68 15.12 -1.71 5.89
N GLY A 69 14.30 -0.67 5.72
CA GLY A 69 14.79 0.72 5.67
C GLY A 69 15.48 1.21 6.96
N ASP A 70 15.39 0.46 8.05
CA ASP A 70 16.07 0.70 9.33
C ASP A 70 17.19 -0.33 9.62
N LYS A 71 17.59 -1.15 8.63
CA LYS A 71 18.63 -2.20 8.75
C LYS A 71 19.90 -1.72 9.44
N THR A 72 20.46 -0.59 9.03
CA THR A 72 21.72 -0.06 9.58
C THR A 72 21.61 0.27 11.07
N LEU A 73 20.49 0.86 11.48
CA LEU A 73 20.20 1.15 12.88
C LEU A 73 20.01 -0.13 13.69
N ILE A 74 19.29 -1.11 13.12
CA ILE A 74 19.04 -2.40 13.78
C ILE A 74 20.34 -3.19 13.98
N GLN A 75 21.24 -3.16 12.99
CA GLN A 75 22.57 -3.77 13.08
C GLN A 75 23.42 -3.10 14.17
N GLN A 76 23.41 -1.76 14.25
CA GLN A 76 24.12 -1.02 15.29
C GLN A 76 23.58 -1.29 16.70
N LEU A 77 22.26 -1.44 16.84
CA LEU A 77 21.60 -1.76 18.10
C LEU A 77 21.79 -3.24 18.52
N ASN A 78 22.28 -4.09 17.61
CA ASN A 78 22.49 -5.52 17.82
C ASN A 78 21.31 -6.19 18.58
N LEU A 79 20.10 -5.99 18.05
CA LEU A 79 18.87 -6.43 18.72
C LEU A 79 18.83 -7.94 18.87
N SER A 80 18.34 -8.41 20.03
CA SER A 80 18.19 -9.85 20.25
C SER A 80 17.11 -10.47 19.34
N PRO A 81 17.17 -11.79 19.05
CA PRO A 81 16.25 -12.46 18.12
C PRO A 81 14.76 -12.19 18.38
N ARG A 82 14.35 -12.14 19.65
CA ARG A 82 12.97 -11.82 20.04
C ARG A 82 12.58 -10.38 19.68
N HIS A 83 13.48 -9.43 19.84
CA HIS A 83 13.23 -8.03 19.47
C HIS A 83 13.16 -7.85 17.95
N LEU A 84 13.94 -8.61 17.18
CA LEU A 84 13.83 -8.63 15.71
C LEU A 84 12.48 -9.18 15.24
N LEU A 85 11.97 -10.24 15.88
CA LEU A 85 10.62 -10.75 15.61
C LEU A 85 9.55 -9.70 15.96
N LEU A 86 9.63 -9.11 17.14
CA LEU A 86 8.69 -8.05 17.57
C LEU A 86 8.75 -6.83 16.65
N HIS A 87 9.92 -6.51 16.10
CA HIS A 87 10.08 -5.44 15.10
C HIS A 87 9.29 -5.74 13.82
N HIS A 88 9.41 -6.95 13.25
CA HIS A 88 8.58 -7.36 12.10
C HIS A 88 7.09 -7.35 12.42
N VAL A 89 6.68 -7.85 13.59
CA VAL A 89 5.28 -7.79 14.05
C VAL A 89 4.80 -6.35 14.17
N THR A 90 5.65 -5.44 14.62
CA THR A 90 5.31 -4.01 14.76
C THR A 90 5.12 -3.35 13.39
N LYS A 91 5.86 -3.76 12.36
CA LYS A 91 5.69 -3.26 10.99
C LYS A 91 4.32 -3.62 10.40
N VAL A 92 3.79 -4.80 10.70
CA VAL A 92 2.46 -5.24 10.23
C VAL A 92 1.32 -4.73 11.10
N LYS A 93 1.59 -4.10 12.25
CA LYS A 93 0.56 -3.66 13.22
C LYS A 93 -0.51 -2.75 12.61
N ALA A 94 -0.12 -1.80 11.75
CA ALA A 94 -1.08 -0.90 11.12
C ALA A 94 -2.04 -1.67 10.20
N LEU A 95 -1.50 -2.59 9.39
CA LEU A 95 -2.29 -3.44 8.51
C LEU A 95 -3.23 -4.35 9.30
N TRP A 96 -2.75 -4.93 10.40
CA TRP A 96 -3.58 -5.72 11.32
C TRP A 96 -4.73 -4.90 11.92
N PHE A 97 -4.45 -3.67 12.36
CA PHE A 97 -5.48 -2.78 12.89
C PHE A 97 -6.57 -2.45 11.86
N PHE A 98 -6.17 -2.10 10.62
CA PHE A 98 -7.13 -1.88 9.53
C PHE A 98 -7.92 -3.14 9.18
N SER A 99 -7.30 -4.31 9.28
CA SER A 99 -7.96 -5.60 9.03
C SER A 99 -9.03 -5.90 10.09
N ILE A 100 -8.74 -5.63 11.37
CA ILE A 100 -9.73 -5.76 12.45
C ILE A 100 -10.86 -4.75 12.28
N ALA A 101 -10.53 -3.50 11.96
CA ALA A 101 -11.54 -2.48 11.70
C ALA A 101 -12.45 -2.89 10.52
N ALA A 102 -11.89 -3.50 9.47
CA ALA A 102 -12.65 -4.00 8.33
C ALA A 102 -13.65 -5.10 8.74
N VAL A 103 -13.22 -6.08 9.54
CA VAL A 103 -14.11 -7.12 10.06
C VAL A 103 -15.17 -6.54 11.00
N PHE A 104 -14.78 -5.61 11.86
CA PHE A 104 -15.71 -4.92 12.75
C PHE A 104 -16.81 -4.19 11.96
N ILE A 105 -16.44 -3.49 10.89
CA ILE A 105 -17.37 -2.81 10.00
C ILE A 105 -18.29 -3.82 9.29
N ILE A 106 -17.77 -4.94 8.78
CA ILE A 106 -18.61 -5.97 8.16
C ILE A 106 -19.61 -6.55 9.18
N ALA A 107 -19.16 -6.81 10.40
CA ALA A 107 -20.00 -7.43 11.44
C ALA A 107 -21.03 -6.47 12.04
N PHE A 108 -20.65 -5.22 12.31
CA PHE A 108 -21.44 -4.25 13.08
C PHE A 108 -21.82 -2.98 12.33
N GLY A 109 -21.35 -2.77 11.10
CA GLY A 109 -21.68 -1.61 10.26
C GLY A 109 -23.10 -1.63 9.68
N ASP A 110 -24.03 -2.27 10.38
CA ASP A 110 -25.44 -2.36 10.02
C ASP A 110 -26.21 -1.18 10.61
N SER A 111 -26.77 -0.33 9.74
CA SER A 111 -27.60 0.79 10.16
C SER A 111 -29.07 0.40 10.37
N SER A 112 -29.51 -0.68 9.73
CA SER A 112 -30.91 -1.13 9.70
C SER A 112 -31.28 -1.93 10.95
N GLN A 113 -30.39 -2.79 11.44
CA GLN A 113 -30.58 -3.61 12.64
C GLN A 113 -29.34 -3.62 13.56
N PRO A 114 -28.94 -2.48 14.13
CA PRO A 114 -27.68 -2.36 14.87
C PRO A 114 -27.58 -3.33 16.06
N THR A 115 -28.70 -3.61 16.75
CA THR A 115 -28.78 -4.52 17.89
C THR A 115 -29.23 -5.94 17.53
N GLY A 116 -29.69 -6.17 16.29
CA GLY A 116 -30.16 -7.47 15.82
C GLY A 116 -29.01 -8.48 15.70
N SER A 117 -29.30 -9.75 15.99
CA SER A 117 -28.39 -10.89 15.82
C SER A 117 -26.99 -10.69 16.44
N PHE A 118 -26.93 -10.02 17.60
CA PHE A 118 -25.68 -9.64 18.27
C PHE A 118 -24.71 -10.81 18.49
N HIS A 119 -25.23 -11.99 18.86
CA HIS A 119 -24.43 -13.20 19.03
C HIS A 119 -23.72 -13.61 17.73
N GLU A 120 -24.44 -13.58 16.62
CA GLU A 120 -23.92 -13.94 15.30
C GLU A 120 -22.91 -12.92 14.78
N LYS A 121 -23.19 -11.62 14.98
CA LYS A 121 -22.24 -10.53 14.66
C LYS A 121 -20.94 -10.66 15.45
N THR A 122 -21.03 -10.97 16.75
CA THR A 122 -19.86 -11.19 17.62
C THR A 122 -19.07 -12.43 17.19
N ARG A 123 -19.76 -13.51 16.81
CA ARG A 123 -19.13 -14.73 16.28
C ARG A 123 -18.38 -14.44 14.98
N LEU A 124 -18.99 -13.71 14.06
CA LEU A 124 -18.36 -13.29 12.80
C LEU A 124 -17.11 -12.44 13.06
N LEU A 125 -17.18 -11.49 14.01
CA LEU A 125 -16.02 -10.69 14.42
C LEU A 125 -14.89 -11.58 14.97
N GLY A 126 -15.20 -12.48 15.89
CA GLY A 126 -14.22 -13.41 16.48
C GLY A 126 -13.55 -14.29 15.40
N MET A 127 -14.35 -14.85 14.51
CA MET A 127 -13.86 -15.65 13.37
C MET A 127 -12.96 -14.83 12.46
N GLY A 128 -13.34 -13.60 12.15
CA GLY A 128 -12.55 -12.73 11.29
C GLY A 128 -11.23 -12.28 11.90
N ILE A 129 -11.20 -11.98 13.21
CA ILE A 129 -9.95 -11.69 13.91
C ILE A 129 -9.00 -12.88 13.83
N VAL A 130 -9.49 -14.10 14.07
CA VAL A 130 -8.69 -15.33 13.97
C VAL A 130 -8.22 -15.56 12.53
N ALA A 131 -9.12 -15.44 11.54
CA ALA A 131 -8.83 -15.66 10.13
C ALA A 131 -7.73 -14.71 9.60
N LEU A 132 -7.90 -13.40 9.79
CA LEU A 132 -6.95 -12.42 9.27
C LEU A 132 -5.61 -12.48 10.02
N SER A 133 -5.63 -12.73 11.33
CA SER A 133 -4.40 -12.95 12.10
C SER A 133 -3.66 -14.21 11.68
N ALA A 134 -4.37 -15.31 11.38
CA ALA A 134 -3.78 -16.56 10.91
C ALA A 134 -3.04 -16.37 9.57
N VAL A 135 -3.69 -15.73 8.60
CA VAL A 135 -3.10 -15.44 7.29
C VAL A 135 -1.88 -14.54 7.41
N MET A 136 -1.97 -13.48 8.23
CA MET A 136 -0.85 -12.56 8.44
C MET A 136 0.34 -13.23 9.12
N LEU A 137 0.08 -14.08 10.12
CA LEU A 137 1.12 -14.84 10.81
C LEU A 137 1.78 -15.88 9.88
N TYR A 138 0.99 -16.53 9.03
CA TYR A 138 1.49 -17.48 8.04
C TYR A 138 2.35 -16.78 6.97
N ALA A 139 1.90 -15.63 6.46
CA ALA A 139 2.67 -14.82 5.54
C ALA A 139 3.99 -14.36 6.16
N LEU A 140 3.96 -13.87 7.40
CA LEU A 140 5.17 -13.50 8.14
C LEU A 140 6.14 -14.67 8.25
N TYR A 141 5.66 -15.88 8.59
CA TYR A 141 6.48 -17.08 8.64
C TYR A 141 7.15 -17.39 7.29
N CYS A 142 6.36 -17.52 6.23
CA CYS A 142 6.86 -17.89 4.89
C CYS A 142 7.92 -16.91 4.38
N PHE A 143 7.72 -15.61 4.58
CA PHE A 143 8.66 -14.59 4.12
C PHE A 143 9.83 -14.35 5.07
N ALA A 144 9.68 -14.60 6.37
CA ALA A 144 10.81 -14.51 7.31
C ALA A 144 11.86 -15.61 7.08
N THR A 145 11.44 -16.78 6.59
CA THR A 145 12.34 -17.92 6.31
C THR A 145 12.86 -17.95 4.87
N ILE A 146 12.59 -16.90 4.07
CA ILE A 146 12.87 -16.96 2.64
C ILE A 146 14.36 -16.94 2.33
N GLY A 147 15.16 -16.17 3.09
CA GLY A 147 16.58 -16.03 2.84
C GLY A 147 17.31 -17.36 2.95
N GLU A 148 17.02 -18.14 3.99
CA GLU A 148 17.57 -19.49 4.15
C GLU A 148 17.13 -20.43 3.01
N THR A 149 15.85 -20.37 2.64
CA THR A 149 15.30 -21.24 1.59
C THR A 149 15.88 -20.89 0.22
N SER A 150 16.01 -19.60 -0.09
CA SER A 150 16.62 -19.06 -1.30
C SER A 150 18.09 -19.40 -1.40
N GLN A 151 18.84 -19.26 -0.32
CA GLN A 151 20.25 -19.67 -0.27
C GLN A 151 20.41 -21.16 -0.60
N ARG A 152 19.60 -22.03 0.02
CA ARG A 152 19.61 -23.47 -0.26
C ARG A 152 19.23 -23.81 -1.71
N TRP A 153 18.38 -23.00 -2.34
CA TRP A 153 18.01 -23.19 -3.74
C TRP A 153 19.12 -22.73 -4.70
N ASN A 154 19.75 -21.60 -4.42
CA ASN A 154 20.89 -21.09 -5.20
C ASN A 154 22.12 -22.00 -5.11
N GLU A 155 22.45 -22.48 -3.91
CA GLU A 155 23.65 -23.28 -3.65
C GLU A 155 23.40 -24.79 -3.79
N GLY A 156 22.13 -25.22 -3.89
CA GLY A 156 21.73 -26.63 -3.79
C GLY A 156 21.52 -27.35 -5.12
N LYS A 157 21.58 -28.69 -5.05
CA LYS A 157 21.29 -29.59 -6.17
C LYS A 157 19.84 -29.48 -6.67
N ILE A 158 18.90 -29.13 -5.78
CA ILE A 158 17.45 -29.03 -6.09
C ILE A 158 17.19 -27.90 -7.08
N GLY A 159 17.75 -26.71 -6.84
CA GLY A 159 17.62 -25.59 -7.77
C GLY A 159 18.19 -25.97 -9.13
N LYS A 160 19.41 -26.53 -9.15
CA LYS A 160 20.07 -26.99 -10.38
C LYS A 160 19.22 -27.98 -11.18
N GLN A 161 18.63 -29.00 -10.56
CA GLN A 161 17.75 -29.96 -11.25
C GLN A 161 16.50 -29.31 -11.88
N VAL A 162 15.91 -28.33 -11.20
CA VAL A 162 14.76 -27.59 -11.72
C VAL A 162 15.17 -26.73 -12.92
N PHE A 163 16.30 -26.01 -12.85
CA PHE A 163 16.81 -25.24 -14.00
C PHE A 163 17.16 -26.13 -15.19
N ASP A 164 17.86 -27.24 -14.94
CA ASP A 164 18.20 -28.23 -15.96
C ASP A 164 16.94 -28.81 -16.64
N SER A 165 15.84 -28.95 -15.91
CA SER A 165 14.56 -29.41 -16.48
C SER A 165 13.80 -28.31 -17.25
N MET A 166 13.85 -27.06 -16.81
CA MET A 166 13.21 -25.93 -17.51
C MET A 166 13.94 -25.57 -18.80
N GLU A 167 15.27 -25.68 -18.80
CA GLU A 167 16.12 -25.51 -19.98
C GLU A 167 15.81 -26.60 -21.02
N LYS A 168 15.62 -27.86 -20.60
CA LYS A 168 15.19 -28.96 -21.48
C LYS A 168 13.80 -28.76 -22.10
N VAL A 169 12.93 -27.97 -21.47
CA VAL A 169 11.58 -27.66 -21.97
C VAL A 169 11.57 -26.37 -22.82
N GLY A 170 12.74 -25.78 -23.09
CA GLY A 170 12.88 -24.57 -23.91
C GLY A 170 12.31 -23.31 -23.25
N LYS A 171 11.99 -23.36 -21.95
CA LYS A 171 11.52 -22.22 -21.17
C LYS A 171 12.66 -21.71 -20.31
N SER A 172 13.58 -20.97 -20.91
CA SER A 172 14.53 -20.17 -20.15
C SER A 172 13.77 -19.01 -19.50
N THR A 173 13.22 -19.22 -18.30
CA THR A 173 12.68 -18.11 -17.53
C THR A 173 13.83 -17.17 -17.15
N PRO A 174 13.75 -15.86 -17.43
CA PRO A 174 14.81 -14.89 -17.11
C PRO A 174 14.88 -14.59 -15.60
N VAL A 175 14.43 -15.52 -14.76
CA VAL A 175 14.24 -15.36 -13.32
C VAL A 175 15.35 -16.12 -12.60
N ALA A 176 16.16 -15.40 -11.82
CA ALA A 176 17.24 -15.98 -11.03
C ALA A 176 16.75 -17.10 -10.09
N ALA A 177 17.59 -18.11 -9.87
CA ALA A 177 17.22 -19.31 -9.11
C ALA A 177 16.65 -19.04 -7.71
N GLY A 178 17.23 -18.07 -7.00
CA GLY A 178 16.82 -17.68 -5.66
C GLY A 178 15.43 -17.02 -5.58
N MET A 179 14.82 -16.67 -6.72
CA MET A 179 13.48 -16.08 -6.75
C MET A 179 12.35 -17.08 -6.71
N TYR A 180 12.60 -18.33 -7.07
CA TYR A 180 11.58 -19.37 -7.07
C TYR A 180 10.95 -19.60 -5.70
N PRO A 181 11.70 -19.67 -4.60
CA PRO A 181 11.12 -19.74 -3.26
C PRO A 181 10.14 -18.60 -2.95
N THR A 182 10.40 -17.38 -3.42
CA THR A 182 9.49 -16.24 -3.21
C THR A 182 8.16 -16.44 -3.93
N PHE A 183 8.20 -16.93 -5.18
CA PHE A 183 6.99 -17.29 -5.92
C PHE A 183 6.23 -18.43 -5.25
N ILE A 184 6.94 -19.48 -4.79
CA ILE A 184 6.33 -20.60 -4.08
C ILE A 184 5.68 -20.09 -2.79
N SER A 185 6.37 -19.29 -1.97
CA SER A 185 5.80 -18.69 -0.76
C SER A 185 4.57 -17.84 -1.07
N THR A 186 4.57 -17.07 -2.16
CA THR A 186 3.40 -16.28 -2.60
C THR A 186 2.21 -17.19 -2.92
N ILE A 187 2.46 -18.28 -3.66
CA ILE A 187 1.44 -19.30 -3.98
C ILE A 187 0.95 -19.96 -2.71
N LEU A 188 1.83 -20.40 -1.81
CA LEU A 188 1.46 -21.09 -0.57
C LEU A 188 0.62 -20.19 0.35
N VAL A 189 1.02 -18.93 0.55
CA VAL A 189 0.25 -17.97 1.37
C VAL A 189 -1.14 -17.75 0.79
N THR A 190 -1.23 -17.55 -0.52
CA THR A 190 -2.51 -17.36 -1.21
C THR A 190 -3.37 -18.62 -1.12
N PHE A 191 -2.79 -19.77 -1.47
CA PHE A 191 -3.47 -21.06 -1.53
C PHE A 191 -3.97 -21.48 -0.15
N PHE A 192 -3.12 -21.53 0.88
CA PHE A 192 -3.55 -21.95 2.21
C PHE A 192 -4.50 -20.93 2.84
N GLY A 193 -4.30 -19.63 2.61
CA GLY A 193 -5.24 -18.61 3.08
C GLY A 193 -6.64 -18.77 2.46
N MET A 194 -6.73 -18.92 1.14
CA MET A 194 -8.00 -19.13 0.43
C MET A 194 -8.61 -20.50 0.76
N MET A 195 -7.80 -21.55 0.86
CA MET A 195 -8.26 -22.89 1.19
C MET A 195 -8.84 -22.95 2.60
N SER A 196 -8.27 -22.24 3.58
CA SER A 196 -8.88 -22.12 4.91
C SER A 196 -10.27 -21.50 4.85
N VAL A 197 -10.52 -20.53 3.95
CA VAL A 197 -11.86 -19.96 3.73
C VAL A 197 -12.81 -20.98 3.12
N VAL A 198 -12.38 -21.72 2.10
CA VAL A 198 -13.19 -22.75 1.44
C VAL A 198 -13.55 -23.87 2.42
N VAL A 199 -12.57 -24.41 3.15
CA VAL A 199 -12.81 -25.45 4.16
C VAL A 199 -13.72 -24.93 5.27
N SER A 200 -13.49 -23.71 5.75
CA SER A 200 -14.35 -23.05 6.75
C SER A 200 -15.80 -22.94 6.26
N ALA A 201 -16.00 -22.58 4.99
CA ALA A 201 -17.33 -22.46 4.38
C ALA A 201 -18.05 -23.80 4.22
N SER A 202 -17.33 -24.89 4.05
CA SER A 202 -17.87 -26.25 3.91
C SER A 202 -18.25 -26.91 5.23
N ILE A 203 -17.88 -26.33 6.38
CA ILE A 203 -18.22 -26.88 7.71
C ILE A 203 -19.65 -26.48 8.08
N PRO A 204 -20.59 -27.43 8.25
CA PRO A 204 -22.00 -27.11 8.53
C PRO A 204 -22.20 -26.48 9.92
N GLN A 205 -21.42 -26.90 10.92
CA GLN A 205 -21.51 -26.32 12.25
C GLN A 205 -20.72 -25.01 12.31
N ALA A 206 -21.42 -23.89 12.39
CA ALA A 206 -20.80 -22.58 12.36
C ALA A 206 -19.82 -22.32 13.53
N GLN A 207 -19.94 -23.04 14.65
CA GLN A 207 -18.97 -22.99 15.76
C GLN A 207 -17.61 -23.60 15.38
N LEU A 208 -17.60 -24.61 14.50
CA LEU A 208 -16.40 -25.30 14.04
C LEU A 208 -15.77 -24.63 12.81
N ALA A 209 -16.47 -23.68 12.16
CA ALA A 209 -15.96 -22.96 11.00
C ALA A 209 -14.66 -22.16 11.28
N VAL A 210 -14.33 -21.88 12.55
CA VAL A 210 -13.06 -21.23 12.94
C VAL A 210 -11.84 -22.17 12.90
N VAL A 211 -12.06 -23.49 12.95
CA VAL A 211 -11.01 -24.50 13.11
C VAL A 211 -9.91 -24.41 12.03
N PRO A 212 -10.21 -24.25 10.72
CA PRO A 212 -9.18 -24.15 9.69
C PRO A 212 -8.24 -22.95 9.91
N PHE A 213 -8.77 -21.81 10.35
CA PHE A 213 -7.99 -20.62 10.65
C PHE A 213 -7.17 -20.79 11.94
N ALA A 214 -7.78 -21.38 12.98
CA ALA A 214 -7.09 -21.67 14.23
C ALA A 214 -5.93 -22.66 14.00
N ALA A 215 -6.11 -23.67 13.16
CA ALA A 215 -5.06 -24.61 12.78
C ALA A 215 -3.91 -23.92 12.02
N LEU A 216 -4.22 -23.03 11.07
CA LEU A 216 -3.21 -22.26 10.36
C LEU A 216 -2.44 -21.31 11.29
N ALA A 217 -3.15 -20.63 12.21
CA ALA A 217 -2.54 -19.77 13.23
C ALA A 217 -1.64 -20.58 14.17
N ALA A 218 -2.11 -21.74 14.66
CA ALA A 218 -1.36 -22.61 15.56
C ALA A 218 -0.11 -23.16 14.86
N TYR A 219 -0.23 -23.62 13.62
CA TYR A 219 0.92 -24.07 12.81
C TYR A 219 1.96 -22.97 12.66
N SER A 220 1.54 -21.79 12.23
CA SER A 220 2.42 -20.65 11.96
C SER A 220 3.07 -20.13 13.25
N GLY A 221 2.29 -20.03 14.33
CA GLY A 221 2.77 -19.61 15.64
C GLY A 221 3.75 -20.60 16.25
N PHE A 222 3.48 -21.91 16.13
CA PHE A 222 4.41 -22.95 16.56
C PHE A 222 5.73 -22.90 15.78
N ARG A 223 5.67 -22.77 14.45
CA ARG A 223 6.84 -22.64 13.58
C ARG A 223 7.67 -21.41 13.94
N LEU A 224 7.05 -20.23 14.01
CA LEU A 224 7.73 -18.99 14.41
C LEU A 224 8.28 -19.07 15.83
N GLY A 225 7.55 -19.70 16.76
CA GLY A 225 7.99 -19.89 18.15
C GLY A 225 9.25 -20.75 18.26
N ARG A 226 9.38 -21.79 17.42
CA ARG A 226 10.60 -22.60 17.33
C ARG A 226 11.78 -21.82 16.77
N GLU A 227 11.54 -20.99 15.76
CA GLU A 227 12.58 -20.18 15.13
C GLU A 227 12.91 -18.88 15.88
N ALA A 228 12.09 -18.47 16.85
CA ALA A 228 12.24 -17.20 17.58
C ALA A 228 13.62 -17.04 18.26
N LYS A 229 14.29 -18.14 18.63
CA LYS A 229 15.63 -18.11 19.22
C LYS A 229 16.76 -17.86 18.20
N ARG A 230 16.52 -18.15 16.92
CA ARG A 230 17.47 -18.03 15.81
C ARG A 230 17.00 -17.01 14.75
N TYR A 231 16.08 -16.14 15.17
CA TYR A 231 15.40 -15.21 14.29
C TYR A 231 16.32 -14.11 13.77
N ASP A 232 17.43 -13.85 14.45
CA ASP A 232 18.53 -13.01 13.97
C ASP A 232 19.06 -13.49 12.62
N ARG A 233 19.35 -14.78 12.49
CA ARG A 233 19.81 -15.37 11.23
C ARG A 233 18.75 -15.22 10.13
N LEU A 234 17.50 -15.55 10.45
CA LEU A 234 16.38 -15.44 9.50
C LEU A 234 16.16 -14.00 9.02
N TYR A 235 16.23 -13.04 9.94
CA TYR A 235 16.11 -11.62 9.66
C TYR A 235 17.20 -11.17 8.68
N TYR A 236 18.48 -11.38 9.00
CA TYR A 236 19.58 -10.88 8.17
C TYR A 236 19.69 -11.61 6.83
N GLN A 237 19.41 -12.91 6.77
CA GLN A 237 19.43 -13.66 5.51
C GLN A 237 18.30 -13.23 4.57
N SER A 238 17.07 -13.11 5.09
CA SER A 238 15.92 -12.68 4.28
C SER A 238 16.06 -11.23 3.85
N ASP A 239 16.57 -10.36 4.74
CA ASP A 239 16.85 -8.98 4.40
C ASP A 239 17.94 -8.86 3.34
N ALA A 240 19.07 -9.55 3.46
CA ALA A 240 20.13 -9.55 2.46
C ALA A 240 19.66 -10.10 1.11
N PHE A 241 18.85 -11.17 1.11
CA PHE A 241 18.26 -11.71 -0.11
C PHE A 241 17.37 -10.68 -0.82
N TYR A 242 16.48 -10.00 -0.09
CA TYR A 242 15.62 -8.99 -0.69
C TYR A 242 16.38 -7.72 -1.05
N ASP A 243 17.38 -7.34 -0.27
CA ASP A 243 18.29 -6.24 -0.60
C ASP A 243 18.99 -6.54 -1.93
N GLU A 244 19.51 -7.75 -2.13
CA GLU A 244 20.06 -8.18 -3.42
C GLU A 244 18.99 -8.23 -4.52
N LEU A 245 17.82 -8.78 -4.25
CA LEU A 245 16.74 -8.84 -5.22
C LEU A 245 16.30 -7.46 -5.72
N PHE A 246 16.20 -6.49 -4.80
CA PHE A 246 15.76 -5.14 -5.11
C PHE A 246 16.91 -4.22 -5.54
N THR A 247 18.17 -4.58 -5.27
CA THR A 247 19.37 -3.73 -5.55
C THR A 247 20.23 -4.25 -6.71
N ASN A 248 20.28 -5.56 -6.98
CA ASN A 248 21.18 -6.18 -7.95
C ASN A 248 20.47 -6.36 -9.33
N PRO A 249 20.82 -5.58 -10.36
CA PRO A 249 20.00 -5.38 -11.56
C PRO A 249 20.46 -6.23 -12.76
N SER A 250 21.02 -7.42 -12.58
CA SER A 250 21.25 -8.33 -13.73
C SER A 250 19.93 -8.79 -14.39
N THR A 251 18.79 -8.48 -13.76
CA THR A 251 17.41 -8.62 -14.27
C THR A 251 16.75 -7.28 -14.67
N GLY A 252 17.53 -6.24 -14.97
CA GLY A 252 17.06 -5.11 -15.79
C GLY A 252 16.23 -4.03 -15.10
N THR A 253 16.13 -4.01 -13.77
CA THR A 253 15.50 -2.89 -13.04
C THR A 253 16.45 -2.25 -12.05
N LYS A 254 17.44 -1.51 -12.59
CA LYS A 254 17.89 -0.30 -11.90
C LYS A 254 16.70 0.66 -11.81
N GLU A 255 15.91 0.56 -10.74
CA GLU A 255 15.28 1.75 -10.16
C GLU A 255 16.30 2.41 -9.19
N SER A 256 17.55 2.68 -9.58
CA SER A 256 17.79 4.07 -9.98
C SER A 256 16.73 4.46 -10.99
N ARG A 257 15.55 4.90 -10.53
CA ARG A 257 14.60 5.57 -11.41
C ARG A 257 15.45 6.61 -12.11
N GLU A 258 15.74 6.42 -13.40
CA GLU A 258 16.33 7.49 -14.17
C GLU A 258 15.38 8.65 -13.94
N PRO A 259 15.85 9.71 -13.26
CA PRO A 259 14.96 10.80 -12.89
C PRO A 259 14.28 11.25 -14.18
N ALA A 260 12.97 11.50 -14.11
CA ALA A 260 12.19 11.89 -15.27
C ALA A 260 12.99 12.90 -16.09
N GLY A 261 13.28 12.60 -17.37
CA GLY A 261 14.10 13.48 -18.20
C GLY A 261 13.51 14.89 -18.23
N TYR A 262 14.35 15.92 -18.39
CA TYR A 262 13.87 17.30 -18.48
C TYR A 262 12.81 17.47 -19.58
N ASP A 263 13.03 16.79 -20.71
CA ASP A 263 12.13 16.79 -21.86
C ASP A 263 10.83 16.03 -21.61
N ALA A 264 10.80 15.15 -20.59
CA ALA A 264 9.56 14.49 -20.19
C ALA A 264 8.54 15.49 -19.63
N VAL A 265 8.94 16.71 -19.23
CA VAL A 265 8.05 17.76 -18.72
C VAL A 265 7.60 18.72 -19.85
N TYR A 266 7.26 18.15 -21.00
CA TYR A 266 6.96 18.90 -22.22
C TYR A 266 5.71 19.79 -22.11
N TRP A 267 4.74 19.41 -21.27
CA TRP A 267 3.48 20.14 -21.07
C TRP A 267 3.64 21.45 -20.27
N VAL A 268 4.83 21.72 -19.71
CA VAL A 268 5.11 22.94 -18.97
C VAL A 268 5.86 23.94 -19.86
N PRO A 269 5.43 25.22 -19.89
CA PRO A 269 6.14 26.28 -20.59
C PRO A 269 7.60 26.42 -20.14
N GLY A 270 8.50 26.76 -21.06
CA GLY A 270 9.95 26.75 -20.85
C GLY A 270 10.42 27.56 -19.64
N ARG A 271 9.80 28.71 -19.36
CA ARG A 271 10.13 29.57 -18.20
C ARG A 271 9.99 28.84 -16.86
N TRP A 272 8.99 27.96 -16.71
CA TRP A 272 8.69 27.30 -15.43
C TRP A 272 9.15 25.84 -15.39
N ARG A 273 9.49 25.25 -16.55
CA ARG A 273 9.87 23.85 -16.68
C ARG A 273 10.99 23.41 -15.74
N PRO A 274 12.10 24.17 -15.55
CA PRO A 274 13.17 23.76 -14.63
C PRO A 274 12.68 23.61 -13.18
N ALA A 275 11.84 24.53 -12.71
CA ALA A 275 11.30 24.48 -11.36
C ALA A 275 10.34 23.29 -11.20
N VAL A 276 9.42 23.08 -12.14
CA VAL A 276 8.50 21.93 -12.08
C VAL A 276 9.26 20.60 -12.13
N TRP A 277 10.25 20.49 -13.01
CA TRP A 277 11.08 19.31 -13.16
C TRP A 277 11.82 18.95 -11.86
N SER A 278 12.47 19.93 -11.23
CA SER A 278 13.17 19.71 -9.95
C SER A 278 12.24 19.21 -8.84
N GLN A 279 11.01 19.75 -8.77
CA GLN A 279 9.98 19.33 -7.82
C GLN A 279 9.48 17.91 -8.11
N ILE A 280 9.28 17.56 -9.39
CA ILE A 280 8.88 16.22 -9.82
C ILE A 280 9.91 15.19 -9.37
N ILE A 281 11.20 15.43 -9.60
CA ILE A 281 12.27 14.51 -9.20
C ILE A 281 12.27 14.30 -7.68
N GLN A 282 12.14 15.36 -6.90
CA GLN A 282 12.14 15.26 -5.44
C GLN A 282 10.92 14.49 -4.91
N LEU A 283 9.74 14.71 -5.51
CA LEU A 283 8.51 14.02 -5.16
C LEU A 283 8.58 12.54 -5.54
N ASP A 284 8.95 12.22 -6.78
CA ASP A 284 8.96 10.84 -7.28
C ASP A 284 10.07 9.98 -6.62
N ARG A 285 11.13 10.59 -6.07
CA ARG A 285 12.11 9.87 -5.22
C ARG A 285 11.53 9.45 -3.86
N LYS A 286 10.60 10.22 -3.31
CA LYS A 286 10.11 10.02 -1.93
C LYS A 286 8.71 9.44 -1.86
N ARG A 287 7.91 9.54 -2.93
CA ARG A 287 6.51 9.12 -2.96
C ARG A 287 6.15 8.45 -4.29
N PRO A 288 5.50 7.27 -4.26
CA PRO A 288 5.04 6.61 -5.46
C PRO A 288 3.72 7.21 -5.96
N MET A 289 3.74 8.48 -6.37
CA MET A 289 2.54 9.27 -6.71
C MET A 289 1.67 8.58 -7.76
N GLY A 290 2.28 8.02 -8.81
CA GLY A 290 1.55 7.29 -9.85
C GLY A 290 0.76 6.09 -9.32
N ARG A 291 1.31 5.34 -8.34
CA ARG A 291 0.61 4.20 -7.73
C ARG A 291 -0.59 4.66 -6.90
N ILE A 292 -0.45 5.79 -6.19
CA ILE A 292 -1.55 6.38 -5.40
C ILE A 292 -2.67 6.85 -6.33
N ILE A 293 -2.32 7.55 -7.42
CA ILE A 293 -3.32 8.04 -8.39
C ILE A 293 -4.02 6.87 -9.10
N ALA A 294 -3.28 5.83 -9.48
CA ALA A 294 -3.86 4.61 -10.04
C ALA A 294 -4.81 3.93 -9.04
N LEU A 295 -4.44 3.84 -7.76
CA LEU A 295 -5.31 3.31 -6.72
C LEU A 295 -6.59 4.14 -6.58
N LEU A 296 -6.49 5.48 -6.56
CA LEU A 296 -7.66 6.36 -6.51
C LEU A 296 -8.59 6.16 -7.70
N SER A 297 -8.02 5.96 -8.89
CA SER A 297 -8.76 5.67 -10.12
C SER A 297 -9.47 4.32 -10.04
N PHE A 298 -8.75 3.28 -9.63
CA PHE A 298 -9.29 1.92 -9.50
C PHE A 298 -10.42 1.87 -8.48
N THR A 299 -10.25 2.50 -7.32
CA THR A 299 -11.31 2.57 -6.31
C THR A 299 -12.53 3.34 -6.83
N TYR A 300 -12.33 4.39 -7.64
CA TYR A 300 -13.47 5.09 -8.24
C TYR A 300 -14.29 4.17 -9.16
N PHE A 301 -13.64 3.38 -10.01
CA PHE A 301 -14.33 2.38 -10.82
C PHE A 301 -14.99 1.29 -9.99
N LEU A 302 -14.37 0.90 -8.86
CA LEU A 302 -15.00 -0.01 -7.92
C LEU A 302 -16.29 0.58 -7.35
N LEU A 303 -16.32 1.86 -6.96
CA LEU A 303 -17.55 2.52 -6.50
C LEU A 303 -18.62 2.53 -7.60
N ILE A 304 -18.24 2.74 -8.85
CA ILE A 304 -19.18 2.67 -9.99
C ILE A 304 -19.73 1.25 -10.17
N TYR A 305 -18.85 0.26 -10.15
CA TYR A 305 -19.22 -1.14 -10.29
C TYR A 305 -20.19 -1.60 -9.18
N LEU A 306 -20.02 -1.06 -7.97
CA LEU A 306 -20.87 -1.34 -6.82
C LEU A 306 -22.20 -0.57 -6.83
N GLY A 307 -22.46 0.29 -7.82
CA GLY A 307 -23.72 1.03 -7.92
C GLY A 307 -23.96 2.03 -6.78
N VAL A 308 -22.89 2.64 -6.26
CA VAL A 308 -22.97 3.56 -5.11
C VAL A 308 -23.69 4.88 -5.50
N PRO A 309 -24.42 5.56 -4.59
CA PRO A 309 -25.08 6.84 -4.89
C PRO A 309 -24.14 7.95 -5.37
N GLU A 310 -24.69 8.89 -6.13
CA GLU A 310 -23.96 10.04 -6.71
C GLU A 310 -23.20 10.89 -5.67
N SER A 311 -23.72 10.99 -4.45
CA SER A 311 -23.07 11.73 -3.35
C SER A 311 -21.70 11.16 -2.99
N TRP A 312 -21.52 9.85 -3.06
CA TRP A 312 -20.24 9.18 -2.80
C TRP A 312 -19.28 9.31 -3.96
N HIS A 313 -19.76 9.24 -5.20
CA HIS A 313 -18.94 9.56 -6.36
C HIS A 313 -18.38 10.97 -6.23
N SER A 314 -19.23 11.92 -5.85
CA SER A 314 -18.84 13.31 -5.62
C SER A 314 -17.86 13.45 -4.45
N GLY A 315 -18.13 12.82 -3.31
CA GLY A 315 -17.24 12.82 -2.15
C GLY A 315 -15.87 12.20 -2.46
N TRP A 316 -15.85 11.13 -3.25
CA TRP A 316 -14.62 10.48 -3.69
C TRP A 316 -13.78 11.36 -4.62
N LEU A 317 -14.42 12.03 -5.58
CA LEU A 317 -13.74 12.94 -6.50
C LEU A 317 -13.19 14.16 -5.76
N ILE A 318 -13.93 14.72 -4.79
CA ILE A 318 -13.41 15.76 -3.89
C ILE A 318 -12.19 15.23 -3.12
N PHE A 319 -12.30 14.05 -2.52
CA PHE A 319 -11.20 13.43 -1.77
C PHE A 319 -9.97 13.22 -2.66
N TRP A 320 -10.15 12.77 -3.90
CA TRP A 320 -9.06 12.61 -4.86
C TRP A 320 -8.40 13.96 -5.17
N ILE A 321 -9.18 14.97 -5.59
CA ILE A 321 -8.69 16.31 -5.90
C ILE A 321 -7.89 16.87 -4.72
N LEU A 322 -8.43 16.80 -3.50
CA LEU A 322 -7.74 17.26 -2.30
C LEU A 322 -6.47 16.43 -2.04
N SER A 323 -6.55 15.11 -2.14
CA SER A 323 -5.42 14.21 -1.88
C SER A 323 -4.26 14.50 -2.81
N LYS A 324 -4.47 14.63 -4.13
CA LYS A 324 -3.36 14.90 -5.06
C LYS A 324 -2.67 16.24 -4.77
N ASN A 325 -3.45 17.27 -4.40
CA ASN A 325 -2.92 18.59 -4.07
C ASN A 325 -2.16 18.56 -2.73
N MET A 326 -2.68 17.86 -1.72
CA MET A 326 -1.99 17.62 -0.46
C MET A 326 -0.68 16.85 -0.63
N LEU A 327 -0.62 15.92 -1.58
CA LEU A 327 0.59 15.13 -1.83
C LEU A 327 1.71 15.95 -2.49
N ALA A 328 1.39 17.08 -3.13
CA ALA A 328 2.37 18.02 -3.69
C ALA A 328 2.94 19.00 -2.64
N TRP A 329 2.25 19.22 -1.52
CA TRP A 329 2.70 20.10 -0.42
C TRP A 329 4.14 19.85 0.08
N PRO A 330 4.56 18.59 0.33
CA PRO A 330 5.89 18.29 0.88
C PRO A 330 7.03 18.74 -0.02
N ALA A 331 6.77 18.87 -1.33
CA ALA A 331 7.71 19.42 -2.29
C ALA A 331 8.14 20.84 -1.94
N SER A 332 7.40 21.53 -1.05
CA SER A 332 7.72 22.88 -0.57
C SER A 332 8.29 22.91 0.85
N GLN A 333 8.52 21.76 1.48
CA GLN A 333 9.09 21.68 2.82
C GLN A 333 10.62 21.63 2.75
N LYS A 334 11.27 22.21 3.77
CA LYS A 334 12.74 22.24 3.94
C LYS A 334 13.42 20.88 3.73
N ALA A 335 12.74 19.78 4.05
CA ALA A 335 13.25 18.41 3.92
C ALA A 335 13.33 17.90 2.48
N MET A 336 12.63 18.51 1.53
CA MET A 336 12.71 18.20 0.10
C MET A 336 13.43 19.32 -0.63
N SER A 337 12.99 20.56 -0.42
CA SER A 337 13.52 21.76 -1.06
C SER A 337 13.66 22.90 -0.04
N PRO A 338 14.89 23.40 0.21
CA PRO A 338 15.09 24.55 1.08
C PRO A 338 14.45 25.81 0.47
N PRO A 339 13.80 26.69 1.25
CA PRO A 339 13.25 27.95 0.74
C PRO A 339 14.27 28.84 0.02
N LEU A 340 15.54 28.77 0.41
CA LEU A 340 16.64 29.45 -0.27
C LEU A 340 16.81 28.97 -1.72
N PHE A 341 16.69 27.66 -1.96
CA PHE A 341 16.73 27.09 -3.30
C PHE A 341 15.61 27.64 -4.17
N HIS A 342 14.40 27.80 -3.62
CA HIS A 342 13.29 28.39 -4.36
C HIS A 342 13.54 29.83 -4.77
N TRP A 343 14.08 30.62 -3.83
CA TRP A 343 14.37 32.03 -4.08
C TRP A 343 15.48 32.23 -5.13
N TRP A 344 16.49 31.36 -5.15
CA TRP A 344 17.55 31.38 -6.18
C TRP A 344 17.06 30.96 -7.56
N MET A 345 16.06 30.07 -7.63
CA MET A 345 15.62 29.52 -8.91
C MET A 345 14.70 30.47 -9.68
N MET A 346 13.76 31.14 -8.99
CA MET A 346 12.80 32.06 -9.61
C MET A 346 12.09 32.96 -8.58
N PRO A 347 11.56 34.13 -8.99
CA PRO A 347 10.83 35.01 -8.10
C PRO A 347 9.54 34.37 -7.55
N PRO A 348 9.02 34.84 -6.39
CA PRO A 348 7.84 34.24 -5.75
C PRO A 348 6.59 34.14 -6.62
N HIS A 349 6.34 35.09 -7.53
CA HIS A 349 5.16 35.03 -8.41
C HIS A 349 5.24 33.87 -9.42
N ASP A 350 6.43 33.53 -9.92
CA ASP A 350 6.63 32.42 -10.85
C ASP A 350 6.42 31.05 -10.18
N TRP A 351 6.64 30.97 -8.87
CA TRP A 351 6.35 29.76 -8.10
C TRP A 351 4.86 29.40 -8.06
N ILE A 352 3.95 30.37 -8.25
CA ILE A 352 2.52 30.08 -8.39
C ILE A 352 2.29 29.24 -9.65
N ALA A 353 2.85 29.66 -10.79
CA ALA A 353 2.73 28.93 -12.04
C ALA A 353 3.42 27.56 -11.97
N ALA A 354 4.64 27.50 -11.44
CA ALA A 354 5.35 26.22 -11.28
C ALA A 354 4.53 25.20 -10.45
N ARG A 355 3.98 25.62 -9.30
CA ARG A 355 3.16 24.73 -8.47
C ARG A 355 1.83 24.35 -9.12
N PHE A 356 1.20 25.28 -9.83
CA PHE A 356 -0.01 25.00 -10.57
C PHE A 356 0.21 23.89 -11.61
N PHE A 357 1.25 24.00 -12.43
CA PHE A 357 1.60 22.95 -13.41
C PHE A 357 2.01 21.62 -12.78
N LEU A 358 2.70 21.66 -11.63
CA LEU A 358 3.03 20.45 -10.88
C LEU A 358 1.76 19.69 -10.45
N GLN A 359 0.72 20.40 -10.03
CA GLN A 359 -0.54 19.83 -9.57
C GLN A 359 -1.47 19.40 -10.72
N LEU A 360 -1.40 20.08 -11.87
CA LEU A 360 -2.13 19.72 -13.09
C LEU A 360 -1.67 18.41 -13.74
N ARG A 361 -0.46 17.94 -13.42
CA ARG A 361 0.11 16.68 -13.94
C ARG A 361 -0.88 15.51 -13.92
N TRP A 362 -1.76 15.45 -12.91
CA TRP A 362 -2.71 14.35 -12.72
C TRP A 362 -4.15 14.66 -13.17
N THR A 363 -4.41 15.89 -13.63
CA THR A 363 -5.74 16.30 -14.13
C THR A 363 -6.14 15.49 -15.35
N PHE A 364 -5.18 15.15 -16.23
CA PHE A 364 -5.47 14.28 -17.37
C PHE A 364 -5.92 12.88 -16.96
N VAL A 365 -5.35 12.31 -15.89
CA VAL A 365 -5.79 11.01 -15.38
C VAL A 365 -7.19 11.09 -14.78
N LEU A 366 -7.50 12.17 -14.06
CA LEU A 366 -8.86 12.44 -13.56
C LEU A 366 -9.86 12.59 -14.70
N LEU A 367 -9.50 13.31 -15.76
CA LEU A 367 -10.30 13.46 -16.98
C LEU A 367 -10.57 12.11 -17.62
N LEU A 368 -9.52 11.33 -17.89
CA LEU A 368 -9.68 10.00 -18.50
C LEU A 368 -10.54 9.09 -17.64
N THR A 369 -10.36 9.11 -16.31
CA THR A 369 -11.12 8.27 -15.38
C THR A 369 -12.60 8.63 -15.35
N THR A 370 -12.92 9.92 -15.26
CA THR A 370 -14.31 10.41 -15.24
C THR A 370 -14.98 10.34 -16.62
N ALA A 371 -14.25 10.56 -17.70
CA ALA A 371 -14.74 10.38 -19.06
C ALA A 371 -15.01 8.90 -19.37
N ALA A 372 -14.13 7.99 -18.96
CA ALA A 372 -14.37 6.55 -19.09
C ALA A 372 -15.58 6.11 -18.25
N ALA A 373 -15.75 6.65 -17.04
CA ALA A 373 -16.97 6.41 -16.26
C ALA A 373 -18.22 6.86 -17.02
N ALA A 374 -18.21 8.07 -17.61
CA ALA A 374 -19.34 8.59 -18.38
C ALA A 374 -19.62 7.76 -19.65
N LEU A 375 -18.57 7.23 -20.29
CA LEU A 375 -18.69 6.37 -21.47
C LEU A 375 -19.26 4.99 -21.16
N PHE A 376 -18.84 4.35 -20.07
CA PHE A 376 -19.04 2.91 -19.88
C PHE A 376 -20.09 2.54 -18.82
N SER A 377 -20.43 3.41 -17.86
CA SER A 377 -21.35 3.02 -16.77
C SER A 377 -22.66 3.80 -16.72
N GLY A 378 -22.77 4.93 -17.42
CA GLY A 378 -23.92 5.85 -17.30
C GLY A 378 -24.07 6.49 -15.93
N ALA A 379 -23.26 6.13 -14.93
CA ALA A 379 -23.29 6.66 -13.57
C ALA A 379 -22.77 8.10 -13.47
N VAL A 380 -22.11 8.59 -14.52
CA VAL A 380 -21.52 9.93 -14.60
C VAL A 380 -21.95 10.58 -15.90
N THR A 381 -22.41 11.82 -15.84
CA THR A 381 -22.76 12.59 -17.04
C THR A 381 -21.55 13.34 -17.62
N TRP A 382 -21.55 13.62 -18.91
CA TRP A 382 -20.51 14.44 -19.54
C TRP A 382 -20.41 15.85 -18.94
N THR A 383 -21.55 16.42 -18.51
CA THR A 383 -21.58 17.69 -17.78
C THR A 383 -20.82 17.58 -16.46
N ALA A 384 -21.00 16.48 -15.71
CA ALA A 384 -20.26 16.24 -14.48
C ALA A 384 -18.76 16.15 -14.72
N VAL A 385 -18.32 15.49 -15.81
CA VAL A 385 -16.89 15.44 -16.20
C VAL A 385 -16.31 16.86 -16.29
N GLY A 386 -16.99 17.77 -17.01
CA GLY A 386 -16.56 19.17 -17.12
C GLY A 386 -16.47 19.88 -15.78
N ILE A 387 -17.48 19.73 -14.91
CA ILE A 387 -17.52 20.34 -13.58
C ILE A 387 -16.33 19.88 -12.73
N TRP A 388 -16.04 18.57 -12.72
CA TRP A 388 -14.95 18.01 -11.92
C TRP A 388 -13.58 18.48 -12.38
N ILE A 389 -13.38 18.67 -13.69
CA ILE A 389 -12.12 19.22 -14.21
C ILE A 389 -11.97 20.70 -13.89
N ILE A 390 -13.04 21.50 -14.01
CA ILE A 390 -13.01 22.92 -13.61
C ILE A 390 -12.69 23.03 -12.12
N LEU A 391 -13.35 22.22 -11.28
CA LEU A 391 -13.10 22.20 -9.85
C LEU A 391 -11.65 21.80 -9.55
N ASP A 392 -11.12 20.79 -10.24
CA ASP A 392 -9.73 20.36 -10.07
C ASP A 392 -8.73 21.48 -10.39
N VAL A 393 -8.91 22.14 -11.54
CA VAL A 393 -8.08 23.27 -11.97
C VAL A 393 -8.15 24.40 -10.94
N PHE A 394 -9.35 24.74 -10.47
CA PHE A 394 -9.55 25.78 -9.47
C PHE A 394 -8.85 25.45 -8.14
N VAL A 395 -9.03 24.23 -7.62
CA VAL A 395 -8.40 23.80 -6.36
C VAL A 395 -6.87 23.74 -6.51
N SER A 396 -6.36 23.33 -7.66
CA SER A 396 -4.92 23.33 -7.92
C SER A 396 -4.34 24.75 -8.00
N LEU A 397 -5.07 25.71 -8.59
CA LEU A 397 -4.65 27.12 -8.56
C LEU A 397 -4.64 27.67 -7.13
N LEU A 398 -5.71 27.43 -6.37
CA LEU A 398 -5.84 27.87 -4.99
C LEU A 398 -4.72 27.29 -4.12
N SER A 399 -4.45 25.98 -4.25
CA SER A 399 -3.37 25.30 -3.52
C SER A 399 -2.00 25.87 -3.89
N ALA A 400 -1.73 26.14 -5.17
CA ALA A 400 -0.50 26.77 -5.62
C ALA A 400 -0.31 28.16 -4.99
N VAL A 401 -1.34 29.01 -4.98
CA VAL A 401 -1.30 30.34 -4.36
C VAL A 401 -1.03 30.26 -2.86
N VAL A 402 -1.76 29.39 -2.15
CA VAL A 402 -1.61 29.20 -0.69
C VAL A 402 -0.21 28.73 -0.34
N LEU A 403 0.31 27.72 -1.04
CA LEU A 403 1.67 27.20 -0.83
C LEU A 403 2.73 28.27 -1.08
N THR A 404 2.54 29.09 -2.11
CA THR A 404 3.48 30.17 -2.46
C THR A 404 3.48 31.29 -1.45
N ARG A 405 2.31 31.61 -0.91
CA ARG A 405 2.20 32.58 0.18
C ARG A 405 2.91 32.11 1.45
N ILE A 406 2.74 30.83 1.80
CA ILE A 406 3.30 30.24 3.03
C ILE A 406 4.81 30.06 2.96
N ASN A 407 5.38 29.75 1.79
CA ASN A 407 6.82 29.46 1.68
C ASN A 407 7.60 30.67 1.16
N GLU A 408 7.41 31.09 -0.09
CA GLU A 408 8.29 32.05 -0.76
C GLU A 408 8.01 33.49 -0.30
N TYR A 409 6.75 33.90 -0.20
CA TYR A 409 6.42 35.24 0.29
C TYR A 409 6.74 35.41 1.78
N ALA A 410 6.49 34.37 2.60
CA ALA A 410 6.86 34.40 4.01
C ALA A 410 8.38 34.40 4.21
N PHE A 411 9.13 33.66 3.37
CA PHE A 411 10.59 33.67 3.40
C PHE A 411 11.14 35.04 2.99
N LYS A 412 10.66 35.60 1.87
CA LYS A 412 11.03 36.96 1.42
C LYS A 412 10.83 37.96 2.56
N LYS A 413 9.62 38.04 3.12
CA LYS A 413 9.30 38.98 4.23
C LYS A 413 10.22 38.84 5.46
N ARG A 414 10.78 37.65 5.72
CA ARG A 414 11.60 37.38 6.92
C ARG A 414 13.09 37.60 6.71
N TYR A 415 13.60 37.47 5.49
CA TYR A 415 15.03 37.34 5.23
C TYR A 415 15.55 38.20 4.07
N VAL A 416 14.67 38.88 3.33
CA VAL A 416 14.99 39.76 2.20
C VAL A 416 14.25 41.08 2.38
#